data_AF-E2ZCS4-F1
#
_entry.id   AF-E2ZCS4-F1
#
_cell.length_a   1.000
_cell.length_b   1.000
_cell.length_c   1.000
_cell.angle_alpha   90.00
_cell.angle_beta   90.00
_cell.angle_gamma   90.00
#
_symmetry.space_group_name_H-M   'P 1'
#
loop_
_entity.id
_entity.type
_entity.pdbx_description
1 polymer ?
#
loop_
_entity_poly.entity_id
_entity_poly.type
_entity_poly.pdbx_seq_one_letter_code
_entity_poly.pdbx_strand_id
1 'polypeptide(L)'
;MDDMQRFINEHNLRLREGAQGFMSREFSKYEWAAPVIQEADIFKKYCHHLGLMGATIEEITTVGFGVGPIDGYSISHFCTHKRHPENKTSIDVDACLCGVDHVNLIMNWYLCPIVLVTDKGKFEIDFTESSTVYMGKDSIPTHYYGASEEELEQEYLAKELFAGLQGDTVVDCLIEEQTFEEAACEFTGACNMTLPYGLTSYIKNITFCLESGRKLRLSTFWNNGMIEVLDKEDRYVQIPADHLKRCLPFA
;
A
#
# COMPACT_ATOMS: atom_id res chain seq x y z
N MET A 1 4.54 24.35 19.00
CA MET A 1 5.01 23.08 18.39
C MET A 1 3.77 22.45 17.79
N ASP A 2 3.82 22.07 16.52
CA ASP A 2 2.72 21.36 15.88
C ASP A 2 2.40 20.07 16.64
N ASP A 3 1.13 19.67 16.66
CA ASP A 3 0.68 18.54 17.47
C ASP A 3 1.31 17.22 17.00
N MET A 4 1.60 17.10 15.71
CA MET A 4 2.33 15.97 15.14
C MET A 4 3.80 15.97 15.57
N GLN A 5 4.44 17.14 15.52
CA GLN A 5 5.83 17.27 15.96
C GLN A 5 6.00 16.92 17.44
N ARG A 6 5.01 17.25 18.27
CA ARG A 6 4.98 16.84 19.68
C ARG A 6 4.89 15.33 19.83
N PHE A 7 3.98 14.65 19.11
CA PHE A 7 3.88 13.19 19.13
C PHE A 7 5.20 12.52 18.72
N ILE A 8 5.81 12.99 17.62
CA ILE A 8 7.11 12.50 17.12
C ILE A 8 8.18 12.63 18.22
N ASN A 9 8.25 13.77 18.90
CA ASN A 9 9.22 14.02 19.95
C ASN A 9 8.95 13.17 21.21
N GLU A 10 7.68 13.05 21.64
CA GLU A 10 7.27 12.28 22.82
C GLU A 10 7.60 10.79 22.67
N HIS A 11 7.48 10.26 21.45
CA HIS A 11 7.78 8.87 21.13
C HIS A 11 9.16 8.64 20.51
N ASN A 12 10.02 9.68 20.46
CA ASN A 12 11.36 9.63 19.87
C ASN A 12 11.40 9.03 18.45
N LEU A 13 10.36 9.30 17.66
CA LEU A 13 10.26 8.79 16.31
C LEU A 13 11.30 9.47 15.41
N ARG A 14 12.04 8.66 14.67
CA ARG A 14 12.92 9.17 13.62
C ARG A 14 12.07 9.52 12.40
N LEU A 15 12.42 10.60 11.73
CA LEU A 15 11.91 10.84 10.38
C LEU A 15 12.82 10.12 9.39
N ARG A 16 12.24 9.60 8.31
CA ARG A 16 13.02 9.19 7.14
C ARG A 16 13.89 10.38 6.71
N GLU A 17 15.16 10.14 6.37
CA GLU A 17 16.07 11.14 5.82
C GLU A 17 15.63 11.52 4.40
N GLY A 18 14.48 12.18 4.28
CA GLY A 18 13.92 12.63 3.03
C GLY A 18 14.36 14.06 2.74
N ALA A 19 15.09 14.28 1.65
CA ALA A 19 15.26 15.62 1.12
C ALA A 19 13.91 16.04 0.53
N GLN A 20 13.11 16.81 1.29
CA GLN A 20 11.87 17.40 0.81
C GLN A 20 12.22 18.35 -0.35
N GLY A 21 12.19 17.80 -1.56
CA GLY A 21 12.72 18.44 -2.75
C GLY A 21 11.90 18.18 -4.00
N PHE A 22 11.11 17.10 -4.08
CA PHE A 22 10.16 16.77 -5.16
C PHE A 22 10.52 17.44 -6.51
N MET A 23 11.69 17.09 -7.05
CA MET A 23 12.27 17.79 -8.20
C MET A 23 11.95 17.10 -9.54
N SER A 24 11.74 15.77 -9.51
CA SER A 24 11.45 14.95 -10.69
C SER A 24 9.95 14.68 -10.85
N ARG A 25 9.54 14.25 -12.04
CA ARG A 25 8.19 13.70 -12.25
C ARG A 25 8.02 12.29 -11.68
N GLU A 26 9.11 11.52 -11.63
CA GLU A 26 9.14 10.20 -10.99
C GLU A 26 9.28 10.35 -9.48
N PHE A 27 8.49 9.59 -8.72
CA PHE A 27 8.55 9.60 -7.27
C PHE A 27 9.71 8.74 -6.75
N SER A 28 10.48 9.29 -5.81
CA SER A 28 11.43 8.51 -5.02
C SER A 28 10.97 8.43 -3.57
N LYS A 29 10.88 7.21 -3.03
CA LYS A 29 10.56 7.01 -1.60
C LYS A 29 11.56 7.67 -0.64
N TYR A 30 12.72 8.07 -1.14
CA TYR A 30 13.76 8.81 -0.42
C TYR A 30 13.56 10.34 -0.42
N GLU A 31 12.59 10.88 -1.15
CA GLU A 31 12.29 12.34 -1.15
C GLU A 31 11.22 12.70 -0.12
N TRP A 32 10.47 11.71 0.36
CA TRP A 32 9.37 11.89 1.29
C TRP A 32 9.83 11.70 2.75
N ALA A 33 9.61 12.75 3.56
CA ALA A 33 9.84 12.69 5.01
C ALA A 33 8.56 12.23 5.72
N ALA A 34 8.60 11.04 6.30
CA ALA A 34 7.56 10.50 7.18
C ALA A 34 8.20 9.87 8.43
N PRO A 35 7.49 9.85 9.58
CA PRO A 35 7.94 9.12 10.75
C PRO A 35 8.13 7.64 10.44
N VAL A 36 9.23 7.09 10.95
CA VAL A 36 9.50 5.66 10.95
C VAL A 36 8.94 5.07 12.22
N ILE A 37 8.02 4.12 12.07
CA ILE A 37 7.36 3.48 13.20
C ILE A 37 7.54 1.97 13.08
N GLN A 38 8.11 1.37 14.13
CA GLN A 38 8.42 -0.07 14.19
C GLN A 38 7.77 -0.77 15.39
N GLU A 39 7.27 0.01 16.37
CA GLU A 39 6.58 -0.52 17.55
C GLU A 39 5.05 -0.48 17.34
N ALA A 40 4.40 -1.62 17.53
CA ALA A 40 2.98 -1.82 17.22
C ALA A 40 2.05 -0.85 17.95
N ASP A 41 2.22 -0.72 19.28
CA ASP A 41 1.42 0.17 20.11
C ASP A 41 1.55 1.64 19.71
N ILE A 42 2.75 2.05 19.28
CA ILE A 42 3.01 3.41 18.85
C ILE A 42 2.35 3.68 17.51
N PHE A 43 2.40 2.72 16.57
CA PHE A 43 1.72 2.85 15.29
C PHE A 43 0.21 2.98 15.46
N LYS A 44 -0.40 2.15 16.31
CA LYS A 44 -1.84 2.26 16.59
C LYS A 44 -2.21 3.66 17.11
N LYS A 45 -1.48 4.17 18.11
CA LYS A 45 -1.67 5.54 18.63
C LYS A 45 -1.48 6.60 17.55
N TYR A 46 -0.49 6.42 16.68
CA TYR A 46 -0.21 7.33 15.58
C TYR A 46 -1.37 7.41 14.59
N CYS A 47 -2.00 6.28 14.22
CA CYS A 47 -3.19 6.29 13.34
C CYS A 47 -4.34 7.11 13.92
N HIS A 48 -4.59 7.01 15.24
CA HIS A 48 -5.59 7.83 15.92
C HIS A 48 -5.19 9.32 15.90
N HIS A 49 -3.94 9.63 16.23
CA HIS A 49 -3.43 11.01 16.30
C HIS A 49 -3.43 11.71 14.95
N LEU A 50 -3.07 10.99 13.88
CA LEU A 50 -3.08 11.47 12.49
C LEU A 50 -4.50 11.70 11.95
N GLY A 51 -5.52 11.16 12.63
CA GLY A 51 -6.93 11.34 12.31
C GLY A 51 -7.46 10.38 11.24
N LEU A 52 -6.81 9.22 11.05
CA LEU A 52 -7.31 8.19 10.12
C LEU A 52 -8.61 7.55 10.63
N MET A 53 -8.77 7.44 11.94
CA MET A 53 -9.99 6.85 12.51
C MET A 53 -11.21 7.73 12.27
N GLY A 54 -12.27 7.09 11.78
CA GLY A 54 -13.49 7.71 11.30
C GLY A 54 -13.34 8.47 9.99
N ALA A 55 -12.25 8.28 9.22
CA ALA A 55 -12.12 8.84 7.88
C ALA A 55 -12.85 7.93 6.88
N THR A 56 -13.62 8.54 5.97
CA THR A 56 -14.35 7.85 4.92
C THR A 56 -13.52 7.82 3.64
N ILE A 57 -13.32 6.62 3.10
CA ILE A 57 -12.51 6.38 1.91
C ILE A 57 -13.24 6.94 0.69
N GLU A 58 -12.60 7.87 -0.01
CA GLU A 58 -13.06 8.38 -1.30
C GLU A 58 -12.39 7.60 -2.45
N GLU A 59 -11.12 7.23 -2.26
CA GLU A 59 -10.32 6.53 -3.25
C GLU A 59 -9.13 5.84 -2.58
N ILE A 60 -8.69 4.71 -3.15
CA ILE A 60 -7.41 4.09 -2.83
C ILE A 60 -6.56 4.09 -4.09
N THR A 61 -5.36 4.62 -3.99
CA THR A 61 -4.39 4.69 -5.10
C THR A 61 -2.97 4.40 -4.60
N THR A 62 -1.98 4.46 -5.47
CA THR A 62 -0.55 4.30 -5.15
C THR A 62 0.21 5.59 -5.48
N VAL A 63 1.45 5.69 -5.01
CA VAL A 63 2.38 6.75 -5.45
C VAL A 63 3.32 6.18 -6.51
N GLY A 64 3.24 6.67 -7.75
CA GLY A 64 4.06 6.19 -8.88
C GLY A 64 3.97 4.68 -9.14
N PHE A 65 5.03 4.13 -9.76
CA PHE A 65 5.17 2.72 -10.15
C PHE A 65 5.21 1.73 -8.97
N GLY A 66 4.28 0.78 -8.88
CA GLY A 66 4.34 -0.19 -7.77
C GLY A 66 3.44 -1.40 -7.87
N VAL A 67 3.59 -2.22 -8.91
CA VAL A 67 2.60 -3.26 -9.20
C VAL A 67 3.23 -4.63 -9.28
N GLY A 68 2.68 -5.54 -8.49
CA GLY A 68 2.88 -6.97 -8.66
C GLY A 68 1.56 -7.71 -8.84
N PRO A 69 1.58 -9.04 -8.72
CA PRO A 69 0.47 -9.88 -9.16
C PRO A 69 -0.76 -9.77 -8.24
N ILE A 70 -1.95 -9.77 -8.86
CA ILE A 70 -3.24 -9.92 -8.16
C ILE A 70 -3.67 -11.38 -8.21
N ASP A 71 -3.84 -12.02 -7.06
CA ASP A 71 -4.19 -13.46 -6.97
C ASP A 71 -3.28 -14.38 -7.82
N GLY A 72 -2.00 -14.00 -7.94
CA GLY A 72 -1.02 -14.68 -8.80
C GLY A 72 -0.99 -14.22 -10.26
N TYR A 73 -1.91 -13.35 -10.68
CA TYR A 73 -1.96 -12.78 -12.01
C TYR A 73 -1.21 -11.43 -12.08
N SER A 74 0.00 -11.45 -12.64
CA SER A 74 0.79 -10.25 -12.94
C SER A 74 0.23 -9.46 -14.12
N ILE A 75 0.39 -8.13 -14.12
CA ILE A 75 0.12 -7.28 -15.30
C ILE A 75 1.02 -7.65 -16.46
N SER A 76 2.26 -8.09 -16.19
CA SER A 76 3.12 -8.65 -17.24
C SER A 76 2.50 -9.88 -17.93
N HIS A 77 1.55 -10.56 -17.29
CA HIS A 77 0.73 -11.62 -17.90
C HIS A 77 -0.49 -11.09 -18.67
N PHE A 78 -0.69 -9.78 -18.71
CA PHE A 78 -1.88 -9.14 -19.27
C PHE A 78 -1.55 -8.00 -20.24
N CYS A 79 -0.29 -7.60 -20.37
CA CYS A 79 0.14 -6.59 -21.33
C CYS A 79 -0.23 -7.02 -22.76
N THR A 80 -1.29 -6.44 -23.29
CA THR A 80 -1.54 -6.40 -24.73
C THR A 80 -0.67 -5.28 -25.31
N HIS A 81 0.47 -5.64 -25.89
CA HIS A 81 1.33 -4.70 -26.61
C HIS A 81 0.48 -3.92 -27.63
N LYS A 82 0.20 -2.64 -27.36
CA LYS A 82 0.04 -1.69 -28.45
C LYS A 82 1.41 -1.55 -29.12
N ARG A 83 1.70 -2.49 -30.04
CA ARG A 83 2.67 -2.35 -31.14
C ARG A 83 4.01 -1.67 -30.80
N HIS A 84 4.81 -2.24 -29.92
CA HIS A 84 6.27 -2.14 -30.12
C HIS A 84 6.71 -3.38 -30.93
N PRO A 85 7.21 -3.24 -32.18
CA PRO A 85 7.48 -4.37 -33.08
C PRO A 85 8.48 -5.42 -32.54
N GLU A 86 9.17 -5.11 -31.44
CA GLU A 86 10.34 -5.86 -30.98
C GLU A 86 10.11 -6.63 -29.66
N ASN A 87 9.02 -6.36 -28.93
CA ASN A 87 8.71 -7.05 -27.67
C ASN A 87 7.71 -8.19 -27.88
N LYS A 88 8.21 -9.43 -27.73
CA LYS A 88 7.51 -10.69 -28.11
C LYS A 88 6.67 -11.35 -27.02
N THR A 89 6.43 -10.70 -25.90
CA THR A 89 5.70 -11.32 -24.77
C THR A 89 4.45 -10.52 -24.46
N SER A 90 3.44 -10.61 -25.32
CA SER A 90 2.05 -10.31 -24.94
C SER A 90 1.37 -11.62 -24.55
N ILE A 91 0.75 -11.64 -23.38
CA ILE A 91 -0.12 -12.74 -22.97
C ILE A 91 -1.56 -12.22 -23.08
N ASP A 92 -2.43 -13.04 -23.66
CA ASP A 92 -3.84 -12.72 -23.90
C ASP A 92 -4.62 -12.78 -22.58
N VAL A 93 -5.17 -11.64 -22.15
CA VAL A 93 -5.96 -11.49 -20.93
C VAL A 93 -7.16 -12.42 -20.92
N ASP A 94 -7.85 -12.55 -22.06
CA ASP A 94 -9.02 -13.42 -22.17
C ASP A 94 -8.62 -14.90 -22.08
N ALA A 95 -7.44 -15.26 -22.60
CA ALA A 95 -6.91 -16.60 -22.44
C ALA A 95 -6.51 -16.90 -20.98
N CYS A 96 -5.89 -15.95 -20.29
CA CYS A 96 -5.49 -16.10 -18.89
C CYS A 96 -6.67 -16.20 -17.91
N LEU A 97 -7.75 -15.48 -18.20
CA LEU A 97 -8.97 -15.47 -17.38
C LEU A 97 -10.05 -16.43 -17.90
N CYS A 98 -9.74 -17.26 -18.90
CA CYS A 98 -10.69 -18.20 -19.47
C CYS A 98 -11.15 -19.22 -18.43
N GLY A 99 -12.46 -19.25 -18.14
CA GLY A 99 -13.05 -20.13 -17.13
C GLY A 99 -12.82 -19.66 -15.68
N VAL A 100 -12.30 -18.45 -15.49
CA VAL A 100 -12.15 -17.81 -14.17
C VAL A 100 -13.31 -16.84 -13.98
N ASP A 101 -14.21 -17.14 -13.06
CA ASP A 101 -15.35 -16.26 -12.78
C ASP A 101 -14.96 -15.12 -11.83
N HIS A 102 -14.12 -15.43 -10.83
CA HIS A 102 -13.72 -14.52 -9.77
C HIS A 102 -12.25 -14.70 -9.41
N VAL A 103 -11.62 -13.63 -8.94
CA VAL A 103 -10.27 -13.63 -8.37
C VAL A 103 -10.29 -13.01 -6.98
N ASN A 104 -9.35 -13.42 -6.12
CA ASN A 104 -9.19 -12.80 -4.81
C ASN A 104 -8.58 -11.40 -4.96
N LEU A 105 -9.09 -10.43 -4.19
CA LEU A 105 -8.54 -9.08 -4.14
C LEU A 105 -7.33 -9.03 -3.20
N ILE A 106 -6.21 -9.56 -3.71
CA ILE A 106 -4.90 -9.58 -3.06
C ILE A 106 -3.84 -9.11 -4.05
N MET A 107 -3.27 -7.92 -3.83
CA MET A 107 -2.20 -7.36 -4.64
C MET A 107 -0.86 -7.60 -3.95
N ASN A 108 0.03 -8.30 -4.63
CA ASN A 108 1.38 -8.59 -4.12
C ASN A 108 2.40 -7.62 -4.72
N TRP A 109 3.53 -7.49 -4.03
CA TRP A 109 4.73 -6.78 -4.48
C TRP A 109 4.48 -5.32 -4.86
N TYR A 110 3.69 -4.61 -4.05
CA TYR A 110 3.71 -3.16 -4.13
C TYR A 110 5.05 -2.65 -3.59
N LEU A 111 5.65 -1.68 -4.28
CA LEU A 111 6.99 -1.15 -3.99
C LEU A 111 6.98 0.32 -3.56
N CYS A 112 5.84 0.98 -3.67
CA CYS A 112 5.64 2.38 -3.37
C CYS A 112 4.45 2.58 -2.42
N PRO A 113 4.37 3.73 -1.73
CA PRO A 113 3.29 3.98 -0.78
C PRO A 113 1.89 3.78 -1.38
N ILE A 114 1.01 3.12 -0.63
CA ILE A 114 -0.44 3.18 -0.86
C ILE A 114 -0.97 4.50 -0.31
N VAL A 115 -1.95 5.09 -0.98
CA VAL A 115 -2.61 6.31 -0.57
C VAL A 115 -4.08 6.03 -0.33
N LEU A 116 -4.53 6.26 0.89
CA LEU A 116 -5.95 6.34 1.23
C LEU A 116 -6.39 7.80 1.10
N VAL A 117 -7.08 8.13 0.02
CA VAL A 117 -7.72 9.44 -0.15
C VAL A 117 -9.05 9.41 0.59
N THR A 118 -9.24 10.34 1.52
CA THR A 118 -10.40 10.40 2.39
C THR A 118 -10.95 11.81 2.51
N ASP A 119 -12.14 11.91 3.09
CA ASP A 119 -12.77 13.18 3.51
C ASP A 119 -11.93 13.96 4.54
N LYS A 120 -10.97 13.32 5.21
CA LYS A 120 -10.08 13.91 6.23
C LYS A 120 -8.66 14.17 5.76
N GLY A 121 -8.36 13.97 4.48
CA GLY A 121 -7.03 14.14 3.89
C GLY A 121 -6.52 12.88 3.21
N LYS A 122 -5.28 12.93 2.71
CA LYS A 122 -4.62 11.81 2.04
C LYS A 122 -3.64 11.16 2.99
N PHE A 123 -3.83 9.86 3.27
CA PHE A 123 -2.92 9.11 4.14
C PHE A 123 -2.01 8.26 3.28
N GLU A 124 -0.73 8.63 3.22
CA GLU A 124 0.28 7.87 2.47
C GLU A 124 0.98 6.88 3.40
N ILE A 125 1.02 5.60 3.00
CA ILE A 125 1.48 4.49 3.84
C ILE A 125 2.45 3.62 3.04
N ASP A 126 3.69 3.51 3.48
CA ASP A 126 4.70 2.59 2.96
C ASP A 126 4.98 1.54 4.03
N PHE A 127 4.48 0.32 3.79
CA PHE A 127 4.78 -0.88 4.56
C PHE A 127 5.35 -1.94 3.61
N THR A 128 6.46 -1.61 2.95
CA THR A 128 7.18 -2.51 2.04
C THR A 128 8.33 -3.24 2.71
N GLU A 129 8.89 -2.70 3.79
CA GLU A 129 9.95 -3.31 4.59
C GLU A 129 9.35 -3.89 5.87
N SER A 130 9.67 -5.16 6.17
CA SER A 130 9.13 -5.86 7.33
C SER A 130 9.27 -5.04 8.63
N SER A 131 8.23 -5.03 9.44
CA SER A 131 8.18 -4.32 10.72
C SER A 131 8.44 -2.81 10.68
N THR A 132 8.46 -2.18 9.50
CA THR A 132 8.80 -0.76 9.37
C THR A 132 7.77 -0.04 8.53
N VAL A 133 7.00 0.81 9.18
CA VAL A 133 5.95 1.60 8.53
C VAL A 133 6.40 3.05 8.43
N TYR A 134 6.22 3.62 7.26
CA TYR A 134 6.26 5.07 7.05
C TYR A 134 4.85 5.53 6.76
N MET A 135 4.34 6.48 7.55
CA MET A 135 3.00 6.99 7.35
C MET A 135 2.95 8.50 7.52
N GLY A 136 2.43 9.18 6.51
CA GLY A 136 2.23 10.62 6.49
C GLY A 136 0.78 10.97 6.20
N LYS A 137 0.54 12.27 6.20
CA LYS A 137 -0.75 12.85 5.82
C LYS A 137 -0.51 14.08 4.97
N ASP A 138 -1.12 14.13 3.79
CA ASP A 138 -1.00 15.20 2.81
C ASP A 138 0.48 15.61 2.58
N SER A 139 1.37 14.62 2.61
CA SER A 139 2.82 14.81 2.69
C SER A 139 3.51 14.57 1.34
N ILE A 140 2.87 13.87 0.41
CA ILE A 140 3.36 13.66 -0.96
C ILE A 140 2.49 14.49 -1.92
N PRO A 141 3.08 15.27 -2.85
CA PRO A 141 2.33 16.02 -3.85
C PRO A 141 1.43 15.12 -4.71
N THR A 142 0.19 15.56 -4.94
CA THR A 142 -0.84 14.75 -5.62
C THR A 142 -0.53 14.43 -7.08
N HIS A 143 0.42 15.11 -7.71
CA HIS A 143 0.82 14.80 -9.09
C HIS A 143 1.64 13.49 -9.18
N TYR A 144 2.07 12.92 -8.05
CA TYR A 144 2.67 11.58 -7.99
C TYR A 144 1.63 10.47 -7.73
N TYR A 145 0.35 10.81 -7.57
CA TYR A 145 -0.65 9.81 -7.23
C TYR A 145 -1.18 9.13 -8.49
N GLY A 146 -1.16 7.80 -8.48
CA GLY A 146 -1.41 6.95 -9.64
C GLY A 146 -0.24 6.93 -10.62
N ALA A 147 -0.32 6.04 -11.61
CA ALA A 147 0.61 5.97 -12.72
C ALA A 147 0.56 7.24 -13.59
N SER A 148 1.73 7.71 -14.04
CA SER A 148 1.81 8.59 -15.20
C SER A 148 1.32 7.88 -16.48
N GLU A 149 0.99 8.63 -17.53
CA GLU A 149 0.56 8.04 -18.82
C GLU A 149 1.57 7.02 -19.38
N GLU A 150 2.87 7.23 -19.10
CA GLU A 150 3.96 6.34 -19.52
C GLU A 150 4.06 5.07 -18.66
N GLU A 151 3.64 5.14 -17.39
CA GLU A 151 3.66 4.01 -16.45
C GLU A 151 2.38 3.16 -16.51
N LEU A 152 1.28 3.72 -17.05
CA LEU A 152 0.00 3.01 -17.16
C LEU A 152 0.19 1.63 -17.79
N GLU A 153 1.08 1.42 -18.77
CA GLU A 153 1.26 0.11 -19.43
C GLU A 153 1.62 -1.05 -18.48
N GLN A 154 2.01 -0.75 -17.26
CA GLN A 154 2.50 -1.73 -16.29
C GLN A 154 1.71 -1.71 -14.97
N GLU A 155 0.62 -0.93 -14.87
CA GLU A 155 -0.14 -0.77 -13.64
C GLU A 155 -1.59 -1.23 -13.69
N TYR A 156 -2.09 -1.75 -12.57
CA TYR A 156 -3.52 -1.87 -12.34
C TYR A 156 -3.98 -0.48 -11.95
N LEU A 157 -5.12 -0.06 -12.47
CA LEU A 157 -5.80 1.14 -12.00
C LEU A 157 -6.27 0.86 -10.57
N ALA A 158 -5.42 1.12 -9.57
CA ALA A 158 -5.67 0.86 -8.15
C ALA A 158 -6.99 1.47 -7.69
N LYS A 159 -7.28 2.68 -8.19
CA LYS A 159 -8.57 3.35 -8.02
C LYS A 159 -9.77 2.49 -8.42
N GLU A 160 -9.71 1.88 -9.61
CA GLU A 160 -10.78 1.02 -10.10
C GLU A 160 -10.82 -0.30 -9.33
N LEU A 161 -9.65 -0.88 -9.08
CA LEU A 161 -9.49 -2.15 -8.37
C LEU A 161 -10.09 -2.12 -6.96
N PHE A 162 -9.90 -1.01 -6.24
CA PHE A 162 -10.39 -0.81 -4.89
C PHE A 162 -11.68 0.01 -4.82
N ALA A 163 -12.34 0.30 -5.96
CA ALA A 163 -13.56 1.11 -6.01
C ALA A 163 -14.68 0.55 -5.11
N GLY A 164 -14.70 -0.76 -4.85
CA GLY A 164 -15.64 -1.38 -3.92
C GLY A 164 -15.54 -0.86 -2.49
N LEU A 165 -14.40 -0.29 -2.07
CA LEU A 165 -14.17 0.27 -0.74
C LEU A 165 -14.56 1.75 -0.62
N GLN A 166 -14.94 2.41 -1.73
CA GLN A 166 -15.39 3.79 -1.70
C GLN A 166 -16.64 3.98 -0.85
N GLY A 167 -16.65 5.02 -0.02
CA GLY A 167 -17.71 5.36 0.92
C GLY A 167 -17.64 4.58 2.23
N ASP A 168 -16.68 3.67 2.39
CA ASP A 168 -16.48 2.94 3.64
C ASP A 168 -15.63 3.74 4.62
N THR A 169 -15.90 3.58 5.92
CA THR A 169 -15.25 4.38 6.97
C THR A 169 -14.27 3.53 7.76
N VAL A 170 -13.04 4.00 7.96
CA VAL A 170 -12.06 3.31 8.80
C VAL A 170 -12.46 3.47 10.27
N VAL A 171 -12.73 2.38 10.98
CA VAL A 171 -13.22 2.40 12.38
C VAL A 171 -12.20 1.92 13.40
N ASP A 172 -11.23 1.09 12.99
CA ASP A 172 -10.16 0.62 13.88
C ASP A 172 -8.89 0.29 13.08
N CYS A 173 -7.78 0.20 13.79
CA CYS A 173 -6.50 -0.30 13.30
C CYS A 173 -6.04 -1.44 14.23
N LEU A 174 -5.97 -2.65 13.69
CA LEU A 174 -5.47 -3.84 14.37
C LEU A 174 -4.06 -4.15 13.89
N ILE A 175 -3.19 -4.52 14.82
CA ILE A 175 -1.81 -4.90 14.51
C ILE A 175 -1.64 -6.36 14.89
N GLU A 176 -1.25 -7.18 13.93
CA GLU A 176 -0.66 -8.48 14.26
C GLU A 176 0.78 -8.22 14.65
N GLU A 177 1.14 -8.63 15.86
CA GLU A 177 2.47 -8.43 16.42
C GLU A 177 3.38 -9.63 16.15
N GLN A 178 4.68 -9.39 16.10
CA GLN A 178 5.71 -10.42 16.00
C GLN A 178 6.91 -10.15 16.92
N THR A 179 7.73 -11.17 17.15
CA THR A 179 8.97 -11.02 17.92
C THR A 179 10.06 -10.35 17.10
N PHE A 180 11.15 -9.95 17.78
CA PHE A 180 12.33 -9.43 17.10
C PHE A 180 12.93 -10.48 16.14
N GLU A 181 12.99 -11.75 16.54
CA GLU A 181 13.59 -12.82 15.74
C GLU A 181 12.81 -13.08 14.44
N GLU A 182 11.48 -13.02 14.51
CA GLU A 182 10.60 -13.15 13.34
C GLU A 182 10.79 -11.95 12.41
N ALA A 183 10.73 -10.72 12.94
CA ALA A 183 10.96 -9.49 12.19
C ALA A 183 12.35 -9.47 11.53
N ALA A 184 13.40 -9.82 12.27
CA ALA A 184 14.78 -9.81 11.79
C ALA A 184 15.06 -10.84 10.69
N CYS A 185 14.25 -11.91 10.60
CA CYS A 185 14.36 -12.90 9.53
C CYS A 185 13.96 -12.31 8.17
N GLU A 186 13.02 -11.36 8.16
CA GLU A 186 12.51 -10.76 6.93
C GLU A 186 13.07 -9.37 6.65
N PHE A 187 13.62 -8.70 7.67
CA PHE A 187 14.17 -7.36 7.58
C PHE A 187 15.44 -7.33 6.71
N THR A 188 15.44 -6.48 5.69
CA THR A 188 16.55 -6.32 4.75
C THR A 188 17.41 -5.10 5.05
N GLY A 189 16.88 -4.14 5.82
CA GLY A 189 17.56 -2.87 6.08
C GLY A 189 17.53 -1.92 4.88
N ALA A 190 16.54 -2.04 4.00
CA ALA A 190 16.38 -1.11 2.90
C ALA A 190 16.27 0.32 3.45
N CYS A 191 16.71 1.28 2.63
CA CYS A 191 16.75 2.69 2.99
C CYS A 191 17.64 3.04 4.21
N ASN A 192 18.73 2.29 4.43
CA ASN A 192 19.69 2.52 5.51
C ASN A 192 19.06 2.50 6.92
N MET A 193 18.05 1.65 7.10
CA MET A 193 17.31 1.52 8.35
C MET A 193 17.87 0.39 9.21
N THR A 194 17.77 0.55 10.52
CA THR A 194 18.06 -0.51 11.50
C THR A 194 16.77 -0.97 12.16
N LEU A 195 16.60 -2.29 12.32
CA LEU A 195 15.60 -2.84 13.23
C LEU A 195 16.15 -2.76 14.66
N PRO A 196 15.61 -1.89 15.53
CA PRO A 196 16.12 -1.73 16.88
C PRO A 196 15.85 -2.98 17.70
N TYR A 197 16.81 -3.40 18.52
CA TYR A 197 16.61 -4.47 19.49
C TYR A 197 15.88 -3.95 20.74
N GLY A 198 15.03 -4.79 21.33
CA GLY A 198 14.42 -4.53 22.64
C GLY A 198 13.15 -3.67 22.61
N LEU A 199 12.46 -3.56 21.47
CA LEU A 199 11.08 -3.08 21.47
C LEU A 199 10.14 -4.12 22.11
N THR A 200 9.01 -3.66 22.64
CA THR A 200 7.99 -4.53 23.26
C THR A 200 7.48 -5.58 22.27
N SER A 201 7.18 -5.13 21.06
CA SER A 201 6.75 -5.95 19.94
C SER A 201 6.92 -5.21 18.61
N TYR A 202 6.91 -5.97 17.53
CA TYR A 202 7.13 -5.48 16.16
C TYR A 202 5.87 -5.69 15.32
N ILE A 203 5.73 -4.90 14.27
CA ILE A 203 4.56 -4.95 13.38
C ILE A 203 4.74 -6.08 12.38
N LYS A 204 3.83 -7.06 12.37
CA LYS A 204 3.78 -8.09 11.31
C LYS A 204 2.82 -7.70 10.21
N ASN A 205 1.57 -7.43 10.58
CA ASN A 205 0.52 -7.01 9.67
C ASN A 205 -0.23 -5.81 10.26
N ILE A 206 -0.64 -4.90 9.39
CA ILE A 206 -1.56 -3.80 9.73
C ILE A 206 -2.91 -4.13 9.13
N THR A 207 -3.98 -4.02 9.90
CA THR A 207 -5.35 -4.21 9.39
C THR A 207 -6.20 -3.00 9.74
N PHE A 208 -6.63 -2.26 8.72
CA PHE A 208 -7.65 -1.23 8.87
C PHE A 208 -9.03 -1.88 8.78
N CYS A 209 -9.78 -1.83 9.88
CA CYS A 209 -11.14 -2.31 9.93
C CYS A 209 -12.08 -1.23 9.42
N LEU A 210 -12.99 -1.61 8.54
CA LEU A 210 -13.96 -0.71 7.92
C LEU A 210 -15.36 -0.92 8.52
N GLU A 211 -16.19 0.12 8.49
CA GLU A 211 -17.54 0.12 9.03
C GLU A 211 -18.43 -0.95 8.40
N SER A 212 -18.23 -1.26 7.11
CA SER A 212 -18.93 -2.37 6.43
C SER A 212 -18.61 -3.76 7.00
N GLY A 213 -17.60 -3.88 7.87
CA GLY A 213 -17.03 -5.13 8.36
C GLY A 213 -15.90 -5.67 7.48
N ARG A 214 -15.62 -5.05 6.33
CA ARG A 214 -14.45 -5.37 5.50
C ARG A 214 -13.16 -4.92 6.19
N LYS A 215 -12.05 -5.50 5.76
CA LYS A 215 -10.71 -5.23 6.30
C LYS A 215 -9.74 -4.98 5.17
N LEU A 216 -8.97 -3.90 5.26
CA LEU A 216 -7.83 -3.64 4.39
C LEU A 216 -6.57 -4.02 5.17
N ARG A 217 -5.94 -5.13 4.80
CA ARG A 217 -4.73 -5.64 5.45
C ARG A 217 -3.51 -5.31 4.61
N LEU A 218 -2.51 -4.72 5.25
CA LEU A 218 -1.17 -4.51 4.73
C LEU A 218 -0.25 -5.53 5.39
N SER A 219 0.48 -6.27 4.56
CA SER A 219 1.45 -7.28 4.98
C SER A 219 2.75 -7.09 4.18
N THR A 220 3.83 -7.71 4.64
CA THR A 220 5.13 -7.67 3.95
C THR A 220 5.68 -9.06 3.79
N PHE A 221 6.42 -9.27 2.71
CA PHE A 221 7.33 -10.39 2.57
C PHE A 221 8.68 -9.88 2.06
N TRP A 222 9.68 -9.83 2.95
CA TRP A 222 10.94 -9.10 2.74
C TRP A 222 10.71 -7.61 2.42
N ASN A 223 10.99 -7.21 1.18
CA ASN A 223 10.83 -5.84 0.66
C ASN A 223 9.60 -5.67 -0.23
N ASN A 224 8.71 -6.65 -0.23
CA ASN A 224 7.54 -6.66 -1.07
C ASN A 224 6.32 -6.44 -0.19
N GLY A 225 5.69 -5.27 -0.35
CA GLY A 225 4.41 -5.01 0.30
C GLY A 225 3.30 -5.85 -0.34
N MET A 226 2.31 -6.21 0.46
CA MET A 226 1.10 -6.90 0.05
C MET A 226 -0.12 -6.15 0.58
N ILE A 227 -1.16 -6.04 -0.25
CA ILE A 227 -2.45 -5.43 0.10
C ILE A 227 -3.53 -6.47 -0.10
N GLU A 228 -4.31 -6.70 0.93
CA GLU A 228 -5.35 -7.72 0.97
C GLU A 228 -6.67 -7.09 1.41
N VAL A 229 -7.75 -7.43 0.72
CA VAL A 229 -9.09 -7.03 1.16
C VAL A 229 -9.84 -8.26 1.65
N LEU A 230 -10.22 -8.25 2.92
CA LEU A 230 -10.94 -9.34 3.57
C LEU A 230 -12.39 -8.92 3.88
N ASP A 231 -13.30 -9.89 3.86
CA ASP A 231 -14.66 -9.73 4.35
C ASP A 231 -14.71 -9.81 5.89
N LYS A 232 -15.92 -9.70 6.44
CA LYS A 232 -16.16 -9.74 7.89
C LYS A 232 -15.85 -11.10 8.52
N GLU A 233 -15.72 -12.15 7.71
CA GLU A 233 -15.35 -13.51 8.12
C GLU A 233 -13.86 -13.83 7.86
N ASP A 234 -13.03 -12.82 7.58
CA ASP A 234 -11.59 -12.97 7.29
C ASP A 234 -11.28 -13.79 6.03
N ARG A 235 -12.22 -13.83 5.07
CA ARG A 235 -12.00 -14.43 3.74
C ARG A 235 -11.64 -13.33 2.75
N TYR A 236 -10.84 -13.65 1.75
CA TYR A 236 -10.55 -12.71 0.66
C TYR A 236 -11.85 -12.27 -0.02
N VAL A 237 -12.00 -10.96 -0.17
CA VAL A 237 -13.03 -10.39 -1.05
C VAL A 237 -12.70 -10.83 -2.47
N GLN A 238 -13.72 -11.34 -3.16
CA GLN A 238 -13.59 -11.77 -4.54
C GLN A 238 -14.17 -10.71 -5.46
N ILE A 239 -13.44 -10.39 -6.53
CA ILE A 239 -13.91 -9.51 -7.61
C ILE A 239 -14.18 -10.35 -8.86
N PRO A 240 -15.18 -10.00 -9.69
CA PRO A 240 -15.37 -10.66 -10.97
C PRO A 240 -14.14 -10.53 -11.86
N ALA A 241 -13.80 -11.57 -12.63
CA ALA A 241 -12.66 -11.50 -13.56
C ALA A 241 -12.81 -10.35 -14.58
N ASP A 242 -14.02 -10.05 -15.04
CA ASP A 242 -14.30 -8.91 -15.92
C ASP A 242 -14.11 -7.55 -15.24
N HIS A 243 -14.16 -7.48 -13.90
CA HIS A 243 -13.75 -6.29 -13.18
C HIS A 243 -12.23 -6.11 -13.25
N LEU A 244 -11.45 -7.18 -13.01
CA LEU A 244 -9.99 -7.17 -13.14
C LEU A 244 -9.55 -6.70 -14.54
N LYS A 245 -10.24 -7.14 -15.61
CA LYS A 245 -9.98 -6.65 -16.97
C LYS A 245 -10.10 -5.14 -17.08
N ARG A 246 -11.15 -4.54 -16.53
CA ARG A 246 -11.35 -3.08 -16.56
C ARG A 246 -10.32 -2.30 -15.73
N CYS A 247 -9.67 -2.96 -14.77
CA CYS A 247 -8.56 -2.38 -14.02
C CYS A 247 -7.25 -2.38 -14.82
N LEU A 248 -7.20 -3.02 -15.99
CA LEU A 248 -6.05 -2.94 -16.88
C LEU A 248 -6.19 -1.72 -17.81
N PRO A 249 -5.16 -0.88 -17.93
CA PRO A 249 -5.23 0.40 -18.64
C PRO A 249 -5.39 0.30 -20.16
N PHE A 250 -5.27 -0.90 -20.73
CA PHE A 250 -5.38 -1.15 -22.17
C PHE A 250 -6.24 -2.37 -22.56
N ALA A 251 -7.03 -2.92 -21.62
CA ALA A 251 -7.96 -4.02 -21.90
C ALA A 251 -9.25 -3.56 -22.59
#